data_AF-A0A2V5Z3V8-F1
#
_entry.id   AF-A0A2V5Z3V8-F1
#
_cell.length_a   1.000
_cell.length_b   1.000
_cell.length_c   1.000
_cell.angle_alpha   90.00
_cell.angle_beta   90.00
_cell.angle_gamma   90.00
#
_symmetry.space_group_name_H-M   'P 1'
#
loop_
_entity.id
_entity.type
_entity.pdbx_description
1 polymer ?
#
loop_
_entity_poly.entity_id
_entity_poly.type
_entity_poly.pdbx_seq_one_letter_code
_entity_poly.pdbx_strand_id
1 'polypeptide(L)'
;MAFYFSTKATLHDLDYTSQIASALLHGQLGLQEKPPDWLNEMIPWEGRYYSAFPLGAVLSMLPVALLRNTGLIQSFPGHVLAALIAGLCVYFFFQLAKAFGADYSRLESKALARRVLLALFPIFGTWTWCNLGFGGAWQIALGLALLGQTAALYFTLVRPSPFVAGAFFALAFGNRTELLITLPIYFYFFSCRSVVVGQTLRLQSPGNR
;
A
#
# COMPACT_ATOMS: atom_id res chain seq x y z
N MET A 1 3.07 -9.02 14.50
CA MET A 1 2.70 -9.73 15.74
C MET A 1 2.12 -8.78 16.78
N ALA A 2 2.85 -7.78 17.30
CA ALA A 2 2.30 -6.83 18.27
C ALA A 2 0.96 -6.21 17.83
N PHE A 3 0.89 -5.69 16.59
CA PHE A 3 -0.34 -5.15 15.98
C PHE A 3 -1.55 -6.07 16.13
N TYR A 4 -1.40 -7.33 15.73
CA TYR A 4 -2.47 -8.31 15.70
C TYR A 4 -3.06 -8.59 17.10
N PHE A 5 -2.24 -8.57 18.15
CA PHE A 5 -2.74 -8.85 19.51
C PHE A 5 -3.35 -7.63 20.21
N SER A 6 -3.12 -6.44 19.68
CA SER A 6 -3.57 -5.18 20.27
C SER A 6 -4.80 -4.58 19.60
N THR A 7 -5.23 -5.12 18.45
CA THR A 7 -6.40 -4.63 17.72
C THR A 7 -7.50 -5.70 17.64
N LYS A 8 -8.74 -5.26 17.41
CA LYS A 8 -9.86 -6.13 17.07
C LYS A 8 -10.47 -5.60 15.79
N ALA A 9 -10.52 -6.43 14.74
CA ALA A 9 -11.13 -6.07 13.47
C ALA A 9 -12.67 -6.04 13.60
N THR A 10 -13.21 -4.96 14.17
CA THR A 10 -14.65 -4.81 14.43
C THR A 10 -15.46 -4.51 13.17
N LEU A 11 -14.82 -4.17 12.04
CA LEU A 11 -15.48 -3.87 10.77
C LEU A 11 -15.17 -4.92 9.69
N HIS A 12 -14.82 -6.14 10.06
CA HIS A 12 -14.53 -7.22 9.12
C HIS A 12 -15.73 -7.61 8.24
N ASP A 13 -16.96 -7.33 8.71
CA ASP A 13 -18.18 -7.52 7.92
C ASP A 13 -18.26 -6.54 6.75
N LEU A 14 -17.59 -5.38 6.82
CA LEU A 14 -17.52 -4.41 5.72
C LEU A 14 -16.49 -4.85 4.65
N ASP A 15 -16.71 -6.01 4.02
CA ASP A 15 -15.79 -6.66 3.06
C ASP A 15 -16.12 -6.40 1.57
N TYR A 16 -16.87 -5.35 1.27
CA TYR A 16 -17.43 -5.11 -0.07
C TYR A 16 -16.41 -5.12 -1.23
N THR A 17 -15.17 -4.63 -1.05
CA THR A 17 -14.16 -4.70 -2.12
C THR A 17 -13.80 -6.15 -2.46
N SER A 18 -13.82 -7.04 -1.47
CA SER A 18 -13.66 -8.48 -1.64
C SER A 18 -14.87 -9.12 -2.33
N GLN A 19 -16.09 -8.68 -2.02
CA GLN A 19 -17.30 -9.15 -2.69
C GLN A 19 -17.30 -8.78 -4.18
N ILE A 20 -16.98 -7.52 -4.52
CA ILE A 20 -16.87 -7.09 -5.91
C ILE A 20 -15.70 -7.78 -6.62
N ALA A 21 -14.57 -8.00 -5.94
CA ALA A 21 -13.46 -8.77 -6.51
C ALA A 21 -13.88 -10.21 -6.83
N SER A 22 -14.70 -10.82 -5.98
CA SER A 22 -15.28 -12.15 -6.22
C SER A 22 -16.25 -12.13 -7.41
N ALA A 23 -17.09 -11.10 -7.54
CA ALA A 23 -17.96 -10.92 -8.70
C ALA A 23 -17.16 -10.76 -10.01
N LEU A 24 -16.05 -10.01 -9.97
CA LEU A 24 -15.15 -9.81 -11.09
C LEU A 24 -14.52 -11.12 -11.59
N LEU A 25 -14.14 -12.01 -10.67
CA LEU A 25 -13.65 -13.35 -11.01
C LEU A 25 -14.69 -14.21 -11.74
N HIS A 26 -15.98 -13.93 -11.56
CA HIS A 26 -17.09 -14.58 -12.27
C HIS A 26 -17.55 -13.81 -13.53
N GLY A 27 -16.76 -12.83 -13.99
CA GLY A 27 -17.07 -12.04 -15.18
C GLY A 27 -18.12 -10.95 -14.96
N GLN A 28 -18.38 -10.57 -13.69
CA GLN A 28 -19.40 -9.59 -13.33
C GLN A 28 -18.75 -8.30 -12.82
N LEU A 29 -19.22 -7.14 -13.28
CA LEU A 29 -18.68 -5.83 -12.87
C LEU A 29 -19.30 -5.28 -11.58
N GLY A 30 -20.38 -5.89 -11.10
CA GLY A 30 -21.12 -5.49 -9.91
C GLY A 30 -21.96 -6.65 -9.38
N LEU A 31 -22.53 -6.49 -8.19
CA LEU A 31 -23.39 -7.52 -7.59
C LEU A 31 -24.75 -7.52 -8.28
N GLN A 32 -25.31 -8.71 -8.48
CA GLN A 32 -26.66 -8.90 -9.04
C GLN A 32 -27.75 -8.84 -7.97
N GLU A 33 -27.41 -9.23 -6.74
CA GLU A 33 -28.33 -9.22 -5.61
C GLU A 33 -28.17 -7.95 -4.79
N LYS A 34 -29.27 -7.50 -4.18
CA LYS A 34 -29.23 -6.37 -3.25
C LYS A 34 -28.31 -6.74 -2.08
N PRO A 35 -27.27 -5.94 -1.82
CA PRO A 35 -26.41 -6.19 -0.68
C PRO A 35 -27.19 -5.98 0.63
N PRO A 36 -26.72 -6.56 1.75
CA PRO A 36 -27.34 -6.35 3.06
C PRO A 36 -27.47 -4.86 3.41
N ASP A 37 -28.48 -4.48 4.20
CA ASP A 37 -28.78 -3.07 4.50
C ASP A 37 -27.69 -2.34 5.32
N TRP A 38 -26.71 -3.06 5.87
CA TRP A 38 -25.52 -2.44 6.47
C TRP A 38 -24.48 -2.02 5.42
N LEU A 39 -24.59 -2.50 4.18
CA LEU A 39 -23.67 -2.26 3.08
C LEU A 39 -24.18 -1.14 2.15
N ASN A 40 -24.32 0.04 2.73
CA ASN A 40 -24.90 1.22 2.06
C ASN A 40 -23.95 1.93 1.08
N GLU A 41 -22.70 1.48 0.98
CA GLU A 41 -21.66 2.09 0.10
C GLU A 41 -21.72 1.60 -1.36
N MET A 42 -22.72 0.77 -1.69
CA MET A 42 -22.97 0.29 -3.05
C MET A 42 -23.86 1.25 -3.83
N ILE A 43 -23.48 1.53 -5.07
CA ILE A 43 -24.22 2.41 -5.97
C ILE A 43 -25.14 1.55 -6.84
N PRO A 44 -26.47 1.63 -6.68
CA PRO A 44 -27.41 0.92 -7.54
C PRO A 44 -27.49 1.59 -8.91
N TRP A 45 -27.32 0.81 -9.97
CA TRP A 45 -27.49 1.26 -11.36
C TRP A 45 -27.94 0.10 -12.26
N GLU A 46 -29.01 0.30 -13.04
CA GLU A 46 -29.58 -0.70 -13.97
C GLU A 46 -29.77 -2.11 -13.37
N GLY A 47 -30.28 -2.18 -12.13
CA GLY A 47 -30.53 -3.47 -11.45
C GLY A 47 -29.26 -4.19 -10.95
N ARG A 48 -28.11 -3.51 -10.94
CA ARG A 48 -26.84 -4.00 -10.38
C ARG A 48 -26.31 -3.04 -9.31
N TYR A 49 -25.40 -3.55 -8.48
CA TYR A 49 -24.79 -2.79 -7.39
C TYR A 49 -23.28 -2.68 -7.59
N TYR A 50 -22.78 -1.45 -7.72
CA TYR A 50 -21.38 -1.15 -8.04
C TYR A 50 -20.64 -0.56 -6.85
N SER A 51 -19.32 -0.78 -6.82
CA SER A 51 -18.46 -0.19 -5.79
C SER A 51 -18.30 1.31 -6.00
N ALA A 52 -18.39 2.09 -4.93
CA ALA A 52 -17.92 3.48 -4.91
C ALA A 52 -16.39 3.60 -4.90
N PHE A 53 -15.66 2.49 -4.72
CA PHE A 53 -14.21 2.50 -4.60
C PHE A 53 -13.52 2.53 -5.95
N PRO A 54 -12.31 3.11 -5.99
CA PRO A 54 -11.44 2.96 -7.14
C PRO A 54 -11.21 1.49 -7.50
N LEU A 55 -11.14 1.20 -8.81
CA LEU A 55 -10.95 -0.17 -9.31
C LEU A 55 -9.72 -0.86 -8.71
N GLY A 56 -8.64 -0.14 -8.43
CA GLY A 56 -7.44 -0.74 -7.84
C GLY A 56 -7.65 -1.26 -6.41
N ALA A 57 -8.62 -0.73 -5.65
CA ALA A 57 -9.01 -1.28 -4.35
C ALA A 57 -9.74 -2.62 -4.47
N VAL A 58 -10.46 -2.84 -5.57
CA VAL A 58 -11.06 -4.14 -5.90
C VAL A 58 -9.97 -5.10 -6.39
N LEU A 59 -9.12 -4.66 -7.31
CA LEU A 59 -8.04 -5.49 -7.87
C LEU A 59 -7.06 -5.95 -6.80
N SER A 60 -6.75 -5.11 -5.81
CA SER A 60 -5.88 -5.47 -4.70
C SER A 60 -6.46 -6.55 -3.79
N MET A 61 -7.78 -6.77 -3.84
CA MET A 61 -8.48 -7.84 -3.11
C MET A 61 -8.65 -9.13 -3.93
N LEU A 62 -8.26 -9.18 -5.21
CA LEU A 62 -8.34 -10.39 -6.01
C LEU A 62 -7.67 -11.62 -5.38
N PRO A 63 -6.48 -11.52 -4.74
CA PRO A 63 -5.90 -12.67 -4.06
C PRO A 63 -6.79 -13.21 -2.94
N VAL A 64 -7.45 -12.33 -2.19
CA VAL A 64 -8.38 -12.72 -1.11
C VAL A 64 -9.63 -13.37 -1.70
N ALA A 65 -10.18 -12.79 -2.77
CA ALA A 65 -11.34 -13.33 -3.48
C ALA A 65 -11.05 -14.72 -4.08
N LEU A 66 -9.86 -14.93 -4.65
CA LEU A 66 -9.41 -16.24 -5.14
C LEU A 66 -9.38 -17.28 -4.03
N LEU A 67 -8.78 -16.96 -2.89
CA LEU A 67 -8.72 -17.87 -1.73
C LEU A 67 -10.12 -18.22 -1.19
N ARG A 68 -11.06 -17.26 -1.23
CA ARG A 68 -12.45 -17.47 -0.85
C ARG A 68 -13.17 -18.38 -1.85
N ASN A 69 -13.00 -18.12 -3.15
CA ASN A 69 -13.59 -18.94 -4.21
C ASN A 69 -13.08 -20.39 -4.19
N THR A 70 -11.82 -20.62 -3.82
CA THR A 70 -11.27 -21.97 -3.63
C THR A 70 -11.69 -22.62 -2.30
N GLY A 71 -12.44 -21.93 -1.45
CA GLY A 71 -12.88 -22.42 -0.13
C GLY A 71 -11.78 -22.49 0.94
N LEU A 72 -10.60 -21.91 0.68
CA LEU A 72 -9.48 -21.90 1.64
C LEU A 72 -9.73 -20.95 2.81
N ILE A 73 -10.50 -19.90 2.59
CA ILE A 73 -10.97 -18.98 3.62
C ILE A 73 -12.49 -18.86 3.55
N GLN A 74 -13.12 -18.86 4.72
CA GLN A 74 -14.59 -18.78 4.83
C GLN A 74 -15.07 -17.34 4.97
N SER A 75 -14.25 -16.47 5.56
CA SER A 75 -14.57 -15.07 5.85
C SER A 75 -13.43 -14.14 5.46
N PHE A 76 -13.73 -12.83 5.38
CA PHE A 76 -12.75 -11.81 5.06
C PHE A 76 -11.67 -11.70 6.16
N PRO A 77 -10.39 -11.91 5.84
CA PRO A 77 -9.32 -11.98 6.83
C PRO A 77 -8.78 -10.58 7.17
N GLY A 78 -9.67 -9.62 7.42
CA GLY A 78 -9.33 -8.20 7.60
C GLY A 78 -8.28 -7.96 8.67
N HIS A 79 -8.33 -8.70 9.79
CA HIS A 79 -7.35 -8.57 10.86
C HIS A 79 -5.94 -9.01 10.45
N VAL A 80 -5.84 -10.12 9.71
CA VAL A 80 -4.56 -10.65 9.22
C VAL A 80 -3.99 -9.71 8.16
N LEU A 81 -4.84 -9.24 7.23
CA LEU A 81 -4.44 -8.26 6.21
C LEU A 81 -3.93 -6.96 6.85
N ALA A 82 -4.65 -6.42 7.84
CA ALA A 82 -4.24 -5.22 8.55
C ALA A 82 -2.87 -5.39 9.22
N ALA A 83 -2.64 -6.52 9.90
CA ALA A 83 -1.37 -6.80 10.56
C ALA A 83 -0.21 -6.98 9.56
N LEU A 84 -0.46 -7.64 8.43
CA LEU A 84 0.54 -7.80 7.36
C LEU A 84 0.89 -6.45 6.73
N ILE A 85 -0.11 -5.64 6.40
CA ILE A 85 0.08 -4.29 5.84
C ILE A 85 0.86 -3.42 6.82
N ALA A 86 0.46 -3.37 8.09
CA ALA A 86 1.17 -2.61 9.11
C ALA A 86 2.65 -3.04 9.22
N GLY A 87 2.91 -4.35 9.24
CA GLY A 87 4.27 -4.89 9.29
C GLY A 87 5.11 -4.51 8.06
N LEU A 88 4.53 -4.62 6.86
CA LEU A 88 5.20 -4.23 5.62
C LEU A 88 5.46 -2.72 5.55
N CYS A 89 4.53 -1.89 6.03
CA CYS A 89 4.77 -0.45 6.14
C CYS A 89 5.94 -0.15 7.07
N VAL A 90 5.98 -0.73 8.28
CA VAL A 90 7.14 -0.58 9.20
C VAL A 90 8.43 -1.00 8.51
N TYR A 91 8.43 -2.14 7.82
CA TYR A 91 9.59 -2.61 7.07
C TYR A 91 10.06 -1.58 6.03
N PHE A 92 9.15 -1.07 5.20
CA PHE A 92 9.51 -0.10 4.16
C PHE A 92 9.93 1.24 4.74
N PHE A 93 9.32 1.73 5.82
CA PHE A 93 9.80 2.95 6.50
C PHE A 93 11.21 2.74 7.08
N PHE A 94 11.47 1.58 7.69
CA PHE A 94 12.79 1.25 8.22
C PHE A 94 13.87 1.21 7.13
N GLN A 95 13.51 0.73 5.94
CA GLN A 95 14.38 0.68 4.77
C GLN A 95 14.54 2.05 4.12
N LEU A 96 13.46 2.83 4.03
CA LEU A 96 13.44 4.19 3.51
C LEU A 96 14.32 5.13 4.34
N ALA A 97 14.44 4.89 5.66
CA ALA A 97 15.31 5.66 6.53
C ALA A 97 16.78 5.70 6.05
N LYS A 98 17.23 4.70 5.26
CA LYS A 98 18.57 4.69 4.66
C LYS A 98 18.78 5.82 3.64
N ALA A 99 17.70 6.39 3.09
CA ALA A 99 17.77 7.53 2.18
C ALA A 99 18.32 8.80 2.87
N PHE A 100 18.27 8.89 4.20
CA PHE A 100 18.72 10.07 4.95
C PHE A 100 20.25 10.13 5.18
N GLY A 101 21.03 9.17 4.65
CA GLY A 101 22.49 9.25 4.62
C GLY A 101 23.22 8.01 5.13
N ALA A 102 24.56 8.09 5.10
CA ALA A 102 25.45 6.99 5.50
C ALA A 102 25.27 6.59 6.97
N ASP A 103 24.99 7.56 7.84
CA ASP A 103 24.74 7.33 9.26
C ASP A 103 23.55 6.41 9.51
N TYR A 104 22.50 6.50 8.68
CA TYR A 104 21.32 5.63 8.74
C TYR A 104 21.53 4.29 8.03
N SER A 105 22.64 4.12 7.30
CA SER A 105 22.98 2.84 6.69
C SER A 105 23.75 1.92 7.64
N ARG A 106 24.41 2.48 8.66
CA ARG A 106 25.16 1.74 9.67
C ARG A 106 24.25 1.16 10.77
N LEU A 107 24.63 -0.01 11.31
CA LEU A 107 23.97 -0.66 12.44
C LEU A 107 24.57 -0.24 13.80
N GLU A 108 24.95 1.04 13.92
CA GLU A 108 25.37 1.60 15.21
C GLU A 108 24.15 1.85 16.11
N SER A 109 24.28 1.64 17.42
CA SER A 109 23.14 1.63 18.36
C SER A 109 22.29 2.90 18.31
N LYS A 110 22.89 4.09 18.18
CA LYS A 110 22.15 5.37 18.08
C LYS A 110 21.42 5.53 16.74
N ALA A 111 22.07 5.15 15.64
CA ALA A 111 21.47 5.21 14.31
C ALA A 111 20.32 4.21 14.16
N LEU A 112 20.48 3.00 14.70
CA LEU A 112 19.46 1.97 14.71
C LEU A 112 18.22 2.40 15.50
N ALA A 113 18.40 2.96 16.70
CA ALA A 113 17.28 3.48 17.50
C ALA A 113 16.49 4.54 16.74
N ARG A 114 17.17 5.50 16.08
CA ARG A 114 16.51 6.52 15.25
C ARG A 114 15.74 5.91 14.09
N ARG A 115 16.29 4.89 13.41
CA ARG A 115 15.59 4.20 12.32
C ARG A 115 14.36 3.46 12.79
N VAL A 116 14.44 2.79 13.93
CA VAL A 116 13.29 2.11 14.54
C VAL A 116 12.20 3.13 14.87
N LEU A 117 12.57 4.27 15.48
CA LEU A 117 11.61 5.34 15.78
C LEU A 117 10.97 5.90 14.50
N LEU A 118 11.75 6.21 13.46
CA LEU A 118 11.24 6.68 12.17
C LEU A 118 10.34 5.64 11.47
N ALA A 119 10.59 4.35 11.69
CA ALA A 119 9.80 3.27 11.11
C ALA A 119 8.46 3.07 11.83
N LEU A 120 8.45 3.22 13.15
CA LEU A 120 7.27 3.00 13.98
C LEU A 120 6.38 4.24 14.04
N PHE A 121 6.95 5.45 13.98
CA PHE A 121 6.20 6.69 14.14
C PHE A 121 5.01 6.83 13.16
N PRO A 122 5.13 6.55 11.85
CA PRO A 122 3.99 6.65 10.95
C PRO A 122 2.86 5.67 11.28
N ILE A 123 3.16 4.55 11.93
CA ILE A 123 2.16 3.55 12.31
C ILE A 123 1.52 3.89 13.64
N PHE A 124 2.34 4.12 14.68
CA PHE A 124 1.89 4.28 16.07
C PHE A 124 1.68 5.74 16.49
N GLY A 125 2.37 6.68 15.85
CA GLY A 125 2.29 8.11 16.13
C GLY A 125 1.26 8.85 15.29
N THR A 126 0.49 8.14 14.46
CA THR A 126 -0.57 8.72 13.62
C THR A 126 -1.87 7.93 13.75
N TRP A 127 -2.87 8.25 12.94
CA TRP A 127 -4.13 7.53 12.88
C TRP A 127 -4.03 6.13 12.24
N THR A 128 -2.90 5.79 11.61
CA THR A 128 -2.73 4.53 10.85
C THR A 128 -3.02 3.29 11.67
N TRP A 129 -2.54 3.24 12.91
CA TRP A 129 -2.79 2.12 13.82
C TRP A 129 -4.27 1.90 14.09
N CYS A 130 -4.95 2.94 14.58
CA CYS A 130 -6.38 2.88 14.91
C CYS A 130 -7.21 2.57 13.66
N ASN A 131 -6.88 3.20 12.53
CA ASN A 131 -7.56 2.97 11.26
C ASN A 131 -7.44 1.52 10.81
N LEU A 132 -6.22 1.00 10.67
CA LEU A 132 -6.01 -0.39 10.27
C LEU A 132 -6.63 -1.37 11.28
N GLY A 133 -6.68 -1.00 12.56
CA GLY A 133 -7.23 -1.82 13.63
C GLY A 133 -8.70 -2.19 13.43
N PHE A 134 -9.50 -1.35 12.75
CA PHE A 134 -10.89 -1.66 12.44
C PHE A 134 -11.05 -2.76 11.38
N GLY A 135 -10.07 -2.90 10.46
CA GLY A 135 -9.97 -4.05 9.55
C GLY A 135 -11.03 -4.18 8.46
N GLY A 136 -11.81 -3.13 8.16
CA GLY A 136 -12.77 -3.12 7.05
C GLY A 136 -12.14 -2.78 5.70
N ALA A 137 -12.89 -2.96 4.61
CA ALA A 137 -12.41 -2.75 3.24
C ALA A 137 -11.82 -1.34 3.02
N TRP A 138 -12.49 -0.27 3.49
CA TRP A 138 -11.96 1.10 3.42
C TRP A 138 -10.60 1.25 4.11
N GLN A 139 -10.46 0.65 5.30
CA GLN A 139 -9.25 0.74 6.11
C GLN A 139 -8.10 -0.06 5.51
N ILE A 140 -8.40 -1.24 4.95
CA ILE A 140 -7.41 -2.04 4.22
C ILE A 140 -6.95 -1.30 2.95
N ALA A 141 -7.86 -0.67 2.20
CA ALA A 141 -7.50 0.12 1.03
C ALA A 141 -6.58 1.31 1.38
N LEU A 142 -6.86 2.04 2.47
CA LEU A 142 -5.95 3.08 2.98
C LEU A 142 -4.57 2.51 3.37
N GLY A 143 -4.56 1.35 4.02
CA GLY A 143 -3.34 0.65 4.39
C GLY A 143 -2.48 0.25 3.19
N LEU A 144 -3.11 -0.33 2.16
CA LEU A 144 -2.44 -0.66 0.89
C LEU A 144 -1.96 0.58 0.16
N ALA A 145 -2.70 1.69 0.25
CA ALA A 145 -2.28 2.96 -0.32
C ALA A 145 -0.99 3.48 0.34
N LEU A 146 -0.94 3.45 1.68
CA LEU A 146 0.25 3.82 2.45
C LEU A 146 1.44 2.90 2.14
N LEU A 147 1.20 1.59 2.08
CA LEU A 147 2.22 0.61 1.73
C LEU A 147 2.80 0.89 0.34
N GLY A 148 1.92 1.09 -0.64
CA GLY A 148 2.29 1.41 -2.02
C GLY A 148 3.13 2.67 -2.11
N GLN A 149 2.73 3.76 -1.46
CA GLN A 149 3.53 5.00 -1.45
C GLN A 149 4.90 4.81 -0.82
N THR A 150 4.95 4.17 0.35
CA THR A 150 6.21 4.01 1.10
C THR A 150 7.18 3.10 0.33
N ALA A 151 6.67 2.02 -0.27
CA ALA A 151 7.47 1.15 -1.12
C ALA A 151 7.91 1.85 -2.41
N ALA A 152 7.04 2.63 -3.06
CA ALA A 152 7.39 3.40 -4.25
C ALA A 152 8.51 4.41 -3.95
N LEU A 153 8.45 5.11 -2.82
CA LEU A 153 9.51 6.02 -2.37
C LEU A 153 10.82 5.27 -2.13
N TYR A 154 10.76 4.11 -1.47
CA TYR A 154 11.94 3.27 -1.24
C TYR A 154 12.63 2.87 -2.56
N PHE A 155 11.85 2.40 -3.55
CA PHE A 155 12.38 2.00 -4.86
C PHE A 155 12.73 3.19 -5.77
N THR A 156 12.37 4.42 -5.38
CA THR A 156 12.81 5.64 -6.06
C THR A 156 14.14 6.15 -5.47
N LEU A 157 14.22 6.22 -4.13
CA LEU A 157 15.30 6.89 -3.42
C LEU A 157 16.44 5.93 -3.05
N VAL A 158 16.12 4.79 -2.42
CA VAL A 158 17.14 3.91 -1.82
C VAL A 158 17.66 2.89 -2.83
N ARG A 159 16.76 2.09 -3.44
CA ARG A 159 17.12 1.05 -4.40
C ARG A 159 16.40 1.31 -5.73
N PRO A 160 16.98 2.08 -6.66
CA PRO A 160 16.29 2.55 -7.87
C PRO A 160 15.80 1.37 -8.69
N SER A 161 14.49 1.28 -8.85
CA SER A 161 13.86 0.39 -9.81
C SER A 161 12.58 1.05 -10.29
N PRO A 162 12.60 1.76 -11.44
CA PRO A 162 11.47 2.58 -11.87
C PRO A 162 10.22 1.75 -12.12
N PHE A 163 10.36 0.53 -12.65
CA PHE A 163 9.23 -0.36 -12.87
C PHE A 163 8.60 -0.84 -11.56
N VAL A 164 9.43 -1.21 -10.58
CA VAL A 164 8.93 -1.66 -9.26
C VAL A 164 8.33 -0.49 -8.49
N ALA A 165 8.97 0.69 -8.53
CA ALA A 165 8.43 1.91 -7.96
C ALA A 165 7.09 2.29 -8.59
N GLY A 166 6.98 2.19 -9.91
CA GLY A 166 5.73 2.42 -10.66
C GLY A 166 4.63 1.42 -10.30
N ALA A 167 4.95 0.14 -10.12
CA ALA A 167 3.99 -0.87 -9.69
C ALA A 167 3.44 -0.59 -8.28
N PHE A 168 4.30 -0.23 -7.32
CA PHE A 168 3.87 0.17 -5.98
C PHE A 168 3.12 1.51 -5.97
N PHE A 169 3.49 2.45 -6.84
CA PHE A 169 2.74 3.69 -7.02
C PHE A 169 1.35 3.43 -7.61
N ALA A 170 1.24 2.51 -8.59
CA ALA A 170 -0.03 2.09 -9.15
C ALA A 170 -0.90 1.38 -8.10
N LEU A 171 -0.32 0.58 -7.20
CA LEU A 171 -1.03 0.05 -6.04
C LEU A 171 -1.56 1.20 -5.16
N ALA A 172 -0.75 2.23 -4.92
CA ALA A 172 -1.16 3.36 -4.10
C ALA A 172 -2.32 4.16 -4.71
N PHE A 173 -2.10 4.69 -5.91
CA PHE A 173 -3.10 5.43 -6.69
C PHE A 173 -4.36 4.60 -6.94
N GLY A 174 -4.19 3.31 -7.22
CA GLY A 174 -5.28 2.39 -7.48
C GLY A 174 -6.20 2.19 -6.26
N ASN A 175 -5.69 2.32 -5.03
CA ASN A 175 -6.52 2.27 -3.83
C ASN A 175 -7.06 3.66 -3.43
N ARG A 176 -6.33 4.73 -3.76
CA ARG A 176 -6.64 6.13 -3.43
C ARG A 176 -6.23 7.05 -4.57
N THR A 177 -7.20 7.44 -5.41
CA THR A 177 -6.95 8.16 -6.66
C THR A 177 -6.37 9.56 -6.44
N GLU A 178 -6.67 10.17 -5.29
CA GLU A 178 -6.09 11.44 -4.86
C GLU A 178 -4.56 11.41 -4.79
N LEU A 179 -3.95 10.23 -4.60
CA LEU A 179 -2.50 10.10 -4.53
C LEU A 179 -1.80 10.36 -5.86
N LEU A 180 -2.54 10.45 -6.97
CA LEU A 180 -2.01 10.88 -8.26
C LEU A 180 -1.34 12.25 -8.18
N ILE A 181 -1.80 13.13 -7.28
CA ILE A 181 -1.21 14.46 -7.07
C ILE A 181 0.26 14.39 -6.61
N THR A 182 0.68 13.25 -6.05
CA THR A 182 2.07 13.07 -5.59
C THR A 182 3.02 12.66 -6.72
N LEU A 183 2.50 12.31 -7.90
CA LEU A 183 3.27 11.85 -9.06
C LEU A 183 4.44 12.80 -9.47
N PRO A 184 4.28 14.14 -9.48
CA PRO A 184 5.37 15.06 -9.82
C PRO A 184 6.58 14.93 -8.89
N ILE A 185 6.37 14.59 -7.61
CA ILE A 185 7.45 14.40 -6.64
C ILE A 185 8.31 13.18 -7.01
N TYR A 186 7.68 12.10 -7.46
CA TYR A 186 8.41 10.90 -7.93
C TYR A 186 9.23 11.21 -9.18
N PHE A 187 8.65 11.94 -10.15
CA PHE A 187 9.38 12.37 -11.33
C PHE A 187 10.56 13.29 -11.00
N TYR A 188 10.38 14.21 -10.06
CA TYR A 188 11.44 15.08 -9.56
C TYR A 188 12.61 14.26 -9.00
N PHE A 189 12.33 13.33 -8.08
CA PHE A 189 13.38 12.49 -7.50
C PHE A 189 14.09 11.60 -8.53
N PHE A 190 13.36 11.07 -9.50
CA PHE A 190 13.94 10.31 -10.60
C PHE A 190 14.86 11.17 -11.49
N SER A 191 14.43 12.40 -11.79
CA SER A 191 15.16 13.34 -12.65
C SER A 191 16.43 13.85 -11.97
N CYS A 192 16.35 14.33 -10.74
CA CYS A 192 17.51 14.81 -9.97
C CYS A 192 18.59 13.73 -9.84
N ARG A 193 18.19 12.48 -9.66
CA ARG A 193 19.13 11.36 -9.59
C ARG A 193 19.82 11.10 -10.93
N SER A 194 19.08 11.15 -12.03
CA SER A 194 19.64 10.93 -13.37
C SER A 194 20.71 11.98 -13.71
N VAL A 195 20.49 13.23 -13.28
CA VAL A 195 21.48 14.31 -13.40
C VAL A 195 22.76 13.99 -12.62
N VAL A 196 22.66 13.55 -11.37
CA VAL A 196 23.82 13.21 -10.52
C VAL A 196 24.61 12.04 -11.11
N VAL A 197 23.94 10.94 -11.53
CA VAL A 197 24.62 9.79 -12.13
C VAL A 197 25.30 10.16 -13.46
N GLY A 198 24.64 10.97 -14.29
CA GLY A 198 25.21 11.46 -15.55
C GLY A 198 26.45 12.33 -15.34
N GLN A 199 26.51 13.13 -14.27
CA GLN A 199 27.69 13.90 -13.91
C GLN A 199 28.85 13.01 -13.42
N THR A 200 28.57 12.00 -12.58
CA THR A 200 29.61 11.07 -12.10
C THR A 200 30.23 10.26 -13.23
N LEU A 201 29.43 9.80 -14.20
CA LEU A 201 29.93 9.06 -15.36
C LEU A 201 30.76 9.95 -16.31
N ARG A 202 30.40 11.23 -16.48
CA ARG A 202 31.19 12.18 -17.28
C ARG A 202 32.54 12.49 -16.64
N LEU A 203 32.63 12.54 -15.31
CA LEU A 203 33.89 12.77 -14.60
C LEU A 203 34.83 11.55 -14.61
N GLN A 204 34.29 10.35 -14.85
CA GLN A 204 35.06 9.10 -14.92
C GLN A 204 35.56 8.73 -16.32
N SER A 205 35.18 9.45 -17.39
CA SER A 205 35.77 9.25 -18.71
C SER A 205 37.14 9.95 -18.73
N PRO A 206 38.27 9.22 -18.68
CA PRO A 206 39.57 9.85 -18.86
C PRO A 206 39.61 10.36 -20.29
N GLY A 207 40.01 11.61 -20.48
CA GLY A 207 40.36 12.09 -21.81
C GLY A 207 41.50 11.23 -22.35
N ASN A 208 41.19 10.37 -23.33
CA ASN A 208 42.21 9.88 -24.26
C ASN A 208 42.69 11.10 -25.05
N ARG A 209 43.84 11.65 -24.65
CA ARG A 209 44.71 12.50 -25.45
C ARG A 209 46.09 11.88 -25.43
#